data_AF-A0A937AXU9-F1
#
_entry.id   AF-A0A937AXU9-F1
#
_cell.length_a   1.000
_cell.length_b   1.000
_cell.length_c   1.000
_cell.angle_alpha   90.00
_cell.angle_beta   90.00
_cell.angle_gamma   90.00
#
_symmetry.space_group_name_H-M   'P 1'
#
loop_
_entity.id
_entity.type
_entity.pdbx_description
1 polymer ?
#
loop_
_entity_poly.entity_id
_entity_poly.type
_entity_poly.pdbx_seq_one_letter_code
_entity_poly.pdbx_strand_id
1 'polypeptide(L)'
;IWAARTIGHLKEDEHKKVEDWAAQLFQMLLFNLINAEQKQVIYAKYGLDWQWVRDAVKETFTDEDRRAQLKESTNIFRVLIKTLLHAGIITSRTAPLYAVWVDMKELEAEGEGIPGDIVAEEMLVVLREINARRKRIASKDVAAAAS
;
A
#
# COMPACT_ATOMS: atom_id res chain seq x y z
N ILE A 1 -6.55 3.39 -8.45
CA ILE A 1 -7.66 4.20 -9.03
C ILE A 1 -7.18 5.57 -9.56
N TRP A 2 -6.57 6.46 -8.76
CA TRP A 2 -6.10 7.77 -9.26
C TRP A 2 -4.93 7.65 -10.27
N ALA A 3 -3.91 6.86 -9.93
CA ALA A 3 -2.73 6.69 -10.77
C ALA A 3 -3.07 6.10 -12.15
N ALA A 4 -3.85 5.01 -12.20
CA ALA A 4 -4.32 4.40 -13.46
C ALA A 4 -5.05 5.38 -14.40
N ARG A 5 -5.67 6.44 -13.87
CA ARG A 5 -6.38 7.45 -14.66
C ARG A 5 -5.53 8.68 -15.01
N THR A 6 -4.37 8.85 -14.39
CA THR A 6 -3.59 10.10 -14.48
C THR A 6 -2.23 9.88 -15.12
N ILE A 7 -1.58 8.74 -14.84
CA ILE A 7 -0.22 8.45 -15.29
C ILE A 7 -0.11 8.43 -16.82
N GLY A 8 -1.12 7.91 -17.53
CA GLY A 8 -1.15 7.91 -19.00
C GLY A 8 -1.32 9.28 -19.66
N HIS A 9 -1.63 10.33 -18.90
CA HIS A 9 -1.78 11.70 -19.40
C HIS A 9 -0.57 12.60 -19.12
N LEU A 10 0.41 12.11 -18.36
CA LEU A 10 1.61 12.86 -18.03
C LEU A 10 2.54 12.95 -19.23
N LYS A 11 3.24 14.08 -19.36
CA LYS A 11 4.40 14.16 -20.25
C LYS A 11 5.52 13.28 -19.70
N GLU A 12 6.42 12.86 -20.58
CA GLU A 12 7.53 11.97 -20.20
C GLU A 12 8.34 12.51 -19.02
N ASP A 13 8.66 13.80 -18.99
CA ASP A 13 9.41 14.42 -17.89
C ASP A 13 8.63 14.47 -16.57
N GLU A 14 7.30 14.58 -16.63
CA GLU A 14 6.44 14.57 -15.45
C GLU A 14 6.29 13.15 -14.92
N HIS A 15 6.14 12.18 -15.82
CA HIS A 15 6.14 10.75 -15.50
C HIS A 15 7.43 10.34 -14.79
N LYS A 16 8.59 10.71 -15.35
CA LYS A 16 9.91 10.43 -14.74
C LYS A 16 10.02 10.97 -13.32
N LYS A 17 9.52 12.18 -13.06
CA LYS A 17 9.51 12.77 -11.70
C LYS A 17 8.64 11.95 -10.73
N VAL A 18 7.47 11.50 -11.18
CA VAL A 18 6.58 10.66 -10.38
C VAL A 18 7.23 9.29 -10.11
N GLU A 19 7.85 8.68 -11.12
CA GLU A 19 8.60 7.44 -11.01
C GLU A 19 9.74 7.56 -9.99
N ASP A 20 10.59 8.59 -10.12
CA ASP A 20 11.74 8.81 -9.22
C ASP A 20 11.27 9.06 -7.78
N TRP A 21 10.20 9.84 -7.59
CA TRP A 21 9.63 10.11 -6.27
C TRP A 21 9.00 8.85 -5.64
N ALA A 22 8.31 8.03 -6.43
CA ALA A 22 7.75 6.77 -5.96
C ALA A 22 8.83 5.79 -5.52
N ALA A 23 9.95 5.70 -6.26
CA ALA A 23 11.12 4.92 -5.87
C ALA A 23 11.72 5.39 -4.53
N GLN A 24 11.89 6.70 -4.36
CA GLN A 24 12.40 7.28 -3.11
C GLN A 24 11.47 6.98 -1.92
N LEU A 25 10.16 7.19 -2.08
CA LEU A 25 9.18 6.91 -1.04
C LEU A 25 9.14 5.43 -0.68
N PHE A 26 9.23 4.53 -1.66
CA PHE A 26 9.26 3.10 -1.42
C PHE A 26 10.45 2.70 -0.54
N GLN A 27 11.65 3.18 -0.87
CA GLN A 27 12.85 2.92 -0.06
C GLN A 27 12.69 3.47 1.36
N MET A 28 12.20 4.71 1.51
CA MET A 28 11.98 5.33 2.82
C MET A 28 10.97 4.53 3.65
N LEU A 29 9.86 4.08 3.05
CA LEU A 29 8.84 3.27 3.72
C LEU A 29 9.39 1.90 4.14
N LEU A 30 10.19 1.28 3.28
CA LEU A 30 10.83 -0.01 3.56
C LEU A 30 11.74 0.08 4.80
N PHE A 31 12.51 1.16 4.93
CA PHE A 31 13.32 1.41 6.13
C PHE A 31 12.50 1.84 7.35
N ASN A 32 11.38 2.55 7.14
CA ASN A 32 10.50 2.96 8.24
C ASN A 32 9.74 1.79 8.88
N LEU A 33 9.45 0.70 8.16
CA LEU A 33 8.80 -0.49 8.73
C LEU A 33 9.61 -1.12 9.87
N ILE A 34 10.94 -0.98 9.78
CA ILE A 34 11.93 -1.46 10.73
C ILE A 34 12.31 -0.37 11.73
N ASN A 35 11.68 0.82 11.69
CA ASN A 35 12.08 1.92 12.55
C ASN A 35 11.71 1.64 14.02
N ALA A 36 12.69 1.08 14.74
CA ALA A 36 12.61 0.79 16.14
C ALA A 36 12.34 2.05 16.98
N GLU A 37 12.68 3.23 16.46
CA GLU A 37 12.39 4.53 17.09
C GLU A 37 10.89 4.77 17.27
N GLN A 38 10.06 4.43 16.28
CA GLN A 38 8.61 4.58 16.40
C GLN A 38 8.00 3.59 17.40
N LYS A 39 8.68 2.46 17.63
CA LYS A 39 8.30 1.42 18.58
C LYS A 39 9.04 1.56 19.93
N GLN A 40 9.78 2.64 20.15
CA GLN A 40 10.61 2.85 21.35
C GLN A 40 9.82 2.71 22.66
N VAL A 41 8.55 3.14 22.66
CA VAL A 41 7.66 3.04 23.83
C VAL A 41 7.34 1.58 24.19
N ILE A 42 7.31 0.68 23.20
CA ILE A 42 7.11 -0.75 23.42
C ILE A 42 8.39 -1.36 24.00
N TYR A 43 9.55 -1.05 23.42
CA TYR A 43 10.85 -1.59 23.88
C TYR A 43 11.18 -1.15 25.30
N ALA A 44 10.89 0.11 25.65
CA ALA A 44 11.06 0.62 27.00
C ALA A 44 10.31 -0.20 28.06
N LYS A 45 9.12 -0.74 27.74
CA LYS A 45 8.34 -1.60 28.68
C LYS A 45 9.05 -2.90 29.03
N TYR A 46 9.96 -3.37 28.17
CA TYR A 46 10.74 -4.58 28.35
C TYR A 46 12.19 -4.29 28.74
N GLY A 47 12.53 -3.03 29.04
CA GLY A 47 13.89 -2.61 29.39
C GLY A 47 14.87 -2.64 28.21
N LEU A 48 14.37 -2.60 26.98
CA LEU A 48 15.18 -2.63 25.76
C LEU A 48 15.39 -1.22 25.22
N ASP A 49 16.65 -0.89 24.89
CA ASP A 49 17.00 0.35 24.19
C ASP A 49 16.68 0.23 22.70
N TRP A 50 16.00 1.24 22.15
CA TRP A 50 15.51 1.17 20.77
C TRP A 50 16.65 1.28 19.74
N GLN A 51 17.77 1.92 20.08
CA GLN A 51 18.93 2.02 19.19
C GLN A 51 19.63 0.66 19.11
N TRP A 52 19.80 -0.01 20.26
CA TRP A 52 20.26 -1.39 20.31
C TRP A 52 19.34 -2.34 19.53
N VAL A 53 18.01 -2.26 19.73
CA VAL A 53 17.05 -3.09 18.99
C VAL A 53 17.14 -2.81 17.48
N ARG A 54 17.23 -1.54 17.06
CA ARG A 54 17.41 -1.17 15.65
C ARG A 54 18.64 -1.84 15.05
N ASP A 55 19.76 -1.78 15.77
CA ASP A 55 21.04 -2.24 15.27
C ASP A 55 21.11 -3.78 15.26
N ALA A 56 20.57 -4.44 16.29
CA ALA A 56 20.40 -5.90 16.33
C ALA A 56 19.44 -6.41 15.23
N VAL A 57 18.33 -5.70 14.99
CA VAL A 57 17.39 -6.02 13.90
C VAL A 57 18.04 -5.78 12.55
N LYS A 58 18.86 -4.74 12.36
CA LYS A 58 19.62 -4.53 11.13
C LYS A 58 20.65 -5.63 10.87
N GLU A 59 21.31 -6.10 11.91
CA GLU A 59 22.32 -7.17 11.83
C GLU A 59 21.67 -8.55 11.56
N THR A 60 20.46 -8.77 12.09
CA THR A 60 19.74 -10.05 11.97
C THR A 60 18.81 -10.10 10.75
N PHE A 61 18.21 -8.99 10.33
CA PHE A 61 17.42 -8.92 9.08
C PHE A 61 18.37 -8.78 7.89
N THR A 62 18.81 -9.93 7.40
CA THR A 62 19.59 -10.03 6.17
C THR A 62 18.71 -9.77 4.94
N ASP A 63 19.33 -9.54 3.78
CA ASP A 63 18.60 -9.41 2.51
C ASP A 63 17.83 -10.69 2.14
N GLU A 64 18.25 -11.87 2.62
CA GLU A 64 17.50 -13.13 2.49
C GLU A 64 16.15 -13.08 3.20
N ASP A 65 16.12 -12.65 4.48
CA ASP A 65 14.90 -12.61 5.30
C ASP A 65 13.90 -11.57 4.78
N ARG A 66 14.40 -10.42 4.31
CA ARG A 66 13.58 -9.41 3.64
C ARG A 66 12.97 -9.96 2.35
N ARG A 67 13.76 -10.64 1.52
CA ARG A 67 13.28 -11.29 0.28
C ARG A 67 12.24 -12.37 0.55
N ALA A 68 12.42 -13.17 1.60
CA ALA A 68 11.45 -14.21 1.97
C ALA A 68 10.11 -13.62 2.39
N GLN A 69 10.10 -12.57 3.23
CA GLN A 69 8.85 -11.92 3.65
C GLN A 69 8.12 -11.21 2.50
N LEU A 70 8.86 -10.70 1.50
CA LEU A 70 8.28 -9.97 0.36
C LEU A 70 7.68 -10.90 -0.71
N LYS A 71 7.94 -12.21 -0.63
CA LYS A 71 7.26 -13.23 -1.44
C LYS A 71 5.84 -13.52 -0.99
N GLU A 72 5.50 -13.23 0.27
CA GLU A 72 4.16 -13.44 0.78
C GLU A 72 3.16 -12.48 0.10
N SER A 73 2.08 -13.03 -0.45
CA SER A 73 1.03 -12.26 -1.16
C SER A 73 0.31 -11.26 -0.26
N THR A 74 0.35 -11.47 1.05
CA THR A 74 -0.21 -10.58 2.09
C THR A 74 0.75 -9.46 2.49
N ASN A 75 1.97 -9.44 1.97
CA ASN A 75 2.93 -8.39 2.27
C ASN A 75 2.51 -7.07 1.61
N ILE A 76 2.32 -6.05 2.45
CA ILE A 76 1.89 -4.71 2.01
C ILE A 76 2.84 -4.07 0.97
N PHE A 77 4.14 -4.38 1.03
CA PHE A 77 5.10 -3.89 0.04
C PHE A 77 4.97 -4.60 -1.29
N ARG A 78 4.69 -5.91 -1.30
CA ARG A 78 4.40 -6.64 -2.55
C ARG A 78 3.16 -6.06 -3.24
N VAL A 79 2.10 -5.79 -2.48
CA VAL A 79 0.89 -5.13 -2.97
C VAL A 79 1.20 -3.72 -3.49
N LEU A 80 2.04 -2.95 -2.77
CA LEU A 80 2.47 -1.62 -3.21
C LEU A 80 3.24 -1.68 -4.54
N ILE A 81 4.23 -2.57 -4.66
CA ILE A 81 5.01 -2.75 -5.90
C ILE A 81 4.07 -3.12 -7.05
N LYS A 82 3.16 -4.07 -6.83
CA LYS A 82 2.15 -4.49 -7.82
C LYS A 82 1.27 -3.32 -8.26
N THR A 83 0.84 -2.49 -7.31
CA THR A 83 0.03 -1.30 -7.59
C THR A 83 0.79 -0.27 -8.43
N LEU A 84 2.05 0.01 -8.10
CA LEU A 84 2.89 0.94 -8.85
C LEU A 84 3.22 0.42 -10.26
N LEU A 85 3.40 -0.90 -10.39
CA LEU A 85 3.65 -1.58 -11.67
C LEU A 85 2.44 -1.46 -12.61
N HIS A 86 1.25 -1.88 -12.17
CA HIS A 86 0.04 -1.79 -13.00
C HIS A 86 -0.42 -0.36 -13.25
N ALA A 87 -0.12 0.58 -12.35
CA ALA A 87 -0.36 1.99 -12.62
C ALA A 87 0.57 2.59 -13.68
N GLY A 88 1.55 1.83 -14.19
CA GLY A 88 2.56 2.30 -15.14
C GLY A 88 3.56 3.28 -14.54
N ILE A 89 3.68 3.35 -13.21
CA ILE A 89 4.66 4.21 -12.53
C ILE A 89 6.05 3.57 -12.58
N ILE A 90 6.12 2.26 -12.34
CA ILE A 90 7.37 1.51 -12.50
C ILE A 90 7.61 1.28 -13.97
N THR A 91 8.76 1.73 -14.47
CA THR A 91 9.23 1.44 -15.82
C THR A 91 10.51 0.60 -15.77
N SER A 92 11.10 0.32 -16.93
CA SER A 92 12.42 -0.29 -17.02
C SER A 92 13.52 0.49 -16.27
N ARG A 93 13.35 1.81 -16.06
CA ARG A 93 14.30 2.64 -15.31
C ARG A 93 14.40 2.25 -13.84
N THR A 94 13.26 2.06 -13.18
CA THR A 94 13.21 1.77 -11.74
C THR A 94 12.91 0.32 -11.40
N ALA A 95 12.46 -0.51 -12.35
CA ALA A 95 12.22 -1.94 -12.14
C ALA A 95 13.37 -2.68 -11.41
N PRO A 96 14.66 -2.43 -11.69
CA PRO A 96 15.76 -3.07 -10.96
C PRO A 96 15.76 -2.80 -9.44
N LEU A 97 15.25 -1.66 -8.98
CA LEU A 97 15.15 -1.35 -7.54
C LEU A 97 14.15 -2.28 -6.82
N TYR A 98 13.11 -2.71 -7.54
CA TYR A 98 12.05 -3.57 -7.02
C TYR A 98 12.36 -5.05 -7.22
N ALA A 99 13.05 -5.39 -8.31
CA ALA A 99 13.44 -6.76 -8.67
C ALA A 99 14.34 -7.46 -7.63
N VAL A 100 14.99 -6.68 -6.75
CA VAL A 100 15.72 -7.22 -5.60
C VAL A 100 14.78 -7.91 -4.60
N TRP A 101 13.51 -7.48 -4.55
CA TRP A 101 12.55 -7.85 -3.52
C TRP A 101 11.47 -8.82 -4.00
N VAL A 102 11.10 -8.73 -5.27
CA VAL A 102 10.03 -9.52 -5.88
C VAL A 102 10.41 -9.97 -7.28
N ASP A 103 9.87 -11.09 -7.74
CA ASP A 103 9.95 -11.44 -9.16
C ASP A 103 8.98 -10.54 -9.94
N MET A 104 9.53 -9.58 -10.68
CA MET A 104 8.75 -8.59 -11.42
C MET A 104 7.89 -9.23 -12.53
N LYS A 105 8.33 -10.34 -13.13
CA LYS A 105 7.60 -11.02 -14.21
C LYS A 105 6.42 -11.80 -13.65
N GLU A 106 6.64 -12.49 -12.53
CA GLU A 106 5.55 -13.14 -11.80
C GLU A 106 4.49 -12.11 -11.40
N LEU A 107 4.93 -10.98 -10.82
CA LEU A 107 4.03 -9.92 -10.34
C LEU A 107 3.18 -9.31 -11.47
N GLU A 108 3.77 -9.09 -12.64
CA GLU A 108 3.10 -8.60 -13.84
C GLU A 108 2.04 -9.61 -14.35
N ALA A 109 2.37 -10.91 -14.30
CA ALA A 109 1.50 -11.98 -14.77
C ALA A 109 0.28 -12.23 -13.85
N GLU A 110 0.33 -11.81 -12.58
CA GLU A 110 -0.77 -11.99 -11.63
C GLU A 110 -2.00 -11.10 -11.90
N GLY A 111 -1.96 -10.22 -12.90
CA GLY A 111 -3.07 -9.33 -13.27
C GLY A 111 -3.42 -8.28 -12.21
N GLU A 112 -4.24 -7.28 -12.55
CA GLU A 112 -4.51 -6.13 -11.66
C GLU A 112 -5.36 -6.45 -10.42
N GLY A 113 -6.01 -7.61 -10.41
CA GLY A 113 -6.95 -7.99 -9.34
C GLY A 113 -6.26 -8.05 -7.97
N ILE A 114 -6.69 -7.20 -7.05
CA ILE A 114 -6.40 -7.35 -5.62
C ILE A 114 -7.41 -8.36 -5.08
N PRO A 115 -7.04 -9.28 -4.16
CA PRO A 115 -7.98 -10.24 -3.55
C PRO A 115 -9.24 -9.63 -2.88
N GLY A 116 -9.37 -8.30 -2.81
CA GLY A 116 -10.55 -7.58 -2.33
C GLY A 116 -11.43 -6.93 -3.41
N ASP A 117 -11.01 -6.85 -4.67
CA ASP A 117 -11.78 -6.13 -5.71
C ASP A 117 -13.08 -6.85 -6.08
N ILE A 118 -13.04 -8.18 -6.18
CA ILE A 118 -14.23 -9.02 -6.42
C ILE A 118 -15.26 -8.82 -5.29
N VAL A 119 -14.80 -8.83 -4.04
CA VAL A 119 -15.66 -8.63 -2.86
C VAL A 119 -16.21 -7.21 -2.80
N ALA A 120 -15.41 -6.20 -3.19
CA ALA A 120 -15.85 -4.81 -3.20
C ALA A 120 -16.96 -4.56 -4.23
N GLU A 121 -16.89 -5.17 -5.43
CA GLU A 121 -17.96 -5.07 -6.43
C GLU A 121 -19.26 -5.71 -5.96
N GLU A 122 -19.20 -6.90 -5.38
CA GLU A 122 -20.37 -7.57 -4.78
C GLU A 122 -20.98 -6.73 -3.65
N MET A 123 -20.14 -6.16 -2.77
CA MET A 123 -20.59 -5.31 -1.67
C MET A 123 -21.19 -3.99 -2.17
N LEU A 124 -20.73 -3.43 -3.29
CA LEU A 124 -21.34 -2.24 -3.90
C LEU A 124 -22.76 -2.52 -4.41
N VAL A 125 -23.01 -3.71 -4.96
CA VAL A 125 -24.36 -4.13 -5.35
C VAL A 125 -25.27 -4.21 -4.13
N VAL A 126 -24.80 -4.85 -3.05
CA VAL A 126 -25.54 -4.94 -1.78
C VAL A 126 -25.83 -3.54 -1.19
N LEU A 127 -24.86 -2.64 -1.18
CA LEU A 127 -25.03 -1.27 -0.69
C LEU A 127 -26.04 -0.46 -1.53
N ARG A 128 -26.09 -0.68 -2.85
CA ARG A 128 -27.11 -0.06 -3.71
C ARG A 128 -28.51 -0.57 -3.38
N GLU A 129 -28.67 -1.87 -3.16
CA GLU A 129 -29.97 -2.44 -2.74
C GLU A 129 -30.43 -1.89 -1.39
N ILE A 130 -29.52 -1.80 -0.42
CA ILE A 130 -29.83 -1.23 0.90
C ILE A 130 -30.26 0.24 0.76
N ASN A 131 -29.54 1.03 -0.03
CA ASN A 131 -29.89 2.44 -0.28
C ASN A 131 -31.23 2.58 -1.03
N ALA A 132 -31.55 1.67 -1.96
CA ALA A 132 -32.84 1.67 -2.66
C ALA A 132 -34.01 1.32 -1.72
N ARG A 133 -33.78 0.48 -0.72
CA ARG A 133 -34.76 0.12 0.31
C ARG A 133 -34.85 1.16 1.45
N ARG A 134 -33.90 2.10 1.52
CA ARG A 134 -33.86 3.13 2.55
C ARG A 134 -34.94 4.18 2.26
N LYS A 135 -36.02 4.16 3.04
CA LYS A 135 -37.00 5.26 3.03
C LYS A 135 -36.29 6.55 3.43
N ARG A 136 -36.40 7.60 2.62
CA ARG A 136 -35.97 8.95 3.00
C ARG A 136 -36.72 9.32 4.27
N ILE A 137 -36.01 9.43 5.39
CA ILE A 137 -36.55 10.11 6.57
C ILE A 137 -36.68 11.57 6.12
N ALA A 138 -37.91 11.99 5.83
CA ALA A 138 -38.18 13.36 5.48
C ALA A 138 -37.81 14.23 6.69
N SER A 139 -36.99 15.25 6.46
CA SER A 139 -36.53 16.25 7.43
C SER A 139 -37.66 16.99 8.20
N LYS A 140 -38.94 16.64 8.00
CA LYS A 140 -40.07 17.24 8.70
C LYS A 140 -40.27 16.73 10.13
N ASP A 141 -39.77 15.54 10.47
CA ASP A 141 -40.01 14.96 11.81
C ASP A 141 -38.98 15.40 12.86
N VAL A 142 -37.81 15.91 12.46
CA VAL A 142 -36.79 16.43 13.40
C VAL A 142 -37.22 17.80 13.97
N ALA A 143 -38.00 18.59 13.22
CA ALA A 143 -38.51 19.87 13.69
C ALA A 143 -39.65 19.72 14.73
N ALA A 144 -40.40 18.61 14.68
CA ALA A 144 -41.51 18.36 15.60
C ALA A 144 -41.07 17.81 16.97
N ALA A 145 -39.86 17.27 17.09
CA ALA A 145 -39.31 16.76 18.35
C ALA A 145 -38.56 17.83 19.18
N ALA A 146 -38.41 19.05 18.64
CA ALA A 146 -37.70 20.17 19.25
C ALA A 146 -38.62 21.34 19.65
N SER A 147 -39.95 21.12 19.69
CA SER A 147 -40.97 22.10 20.12
C SER A 147 -41.65 21.65 21.41
#